data_AF-A0A1H0X9B6-F1
#
_entry.id   AF-A0A1H0X9B6-F1
#
_cell.length_a   1.000
_cell.length_b   1.000
_cell.length_c   1.000
_cell.angle_alpha   90.00
_cell.angle_beta   90.00
_cell.angle_gamma   90.00
#
_symmetry.space_group_name_H-M   'P 1'
#
loop_
_entity.id
_entity.type
_entity.pdbx_description
1 polymer ?
#
loop_
_entity_poly.entity_id
_entity_poly.type
_entity_poly.pdbx_seq_one_letter_code
_entity_poly.pdbx_strand_id
1 'polypeptide(L)'
;MFEQLHTERSSRQARSGADGERGARTAATKVLAVLEAFGAYDGAVSPAELARQTDLLRSTTHRMVGFLRPAGLVDVLGGGFLLTSRVAECRRPCRIPSAFLSR
;
A
#
# COMPACT_ATOMS: atom_id res chain seq x y z
N MET A 1 -2.71 -19.69 44.10
CA MET A 1 -3.10 -20.41 42.85
C MET A 1 -3.69 -19.39 41.87
N PHE A 2 -2.86 -18.52 41.26
CA PHE A 2 -3.30 -17.49 40.28
C PHE A 2 -2.14 -17.09 39.33
N GLU A 3 -1.31 -18.04 38.91
CA GLU A 3 -0.07 -17.80 38.13
C GLU A 3 -0.09 -18.63 36.83
N GLN A 4 -1.19 -18.55 36.05
CA GLN A 4 -1.34 -19.38 34.83
C GLN A 4 -2.05 -18.71 33.65
N LEU A 5 -2.26 -17.39 33.66
CA LEU A 5 -3.03 -16.69 32.61
C LEU A 5 -2.21 -15.77 31.66
N HIS A 6 -0.90 -15.60 31.87
CA HIS A 6 -0.10 -14.69 31.04
C HIS A 6 0.57 -15.34 29.81
N THR A 7 0.71 -16.67 29.77
CA THR A 7 1.42 -17.37 28.67
C THR A 7 0.57 -17.50 27.39
N GLU A 8 -0.75 -17.63 27.49
CA GLU A 8 -1.60 -17.83 26.30
C GLU A 8 -1.88 -16.55 25.50
N ARG A 9 -1.89 -15.38 26.15
CA ARG A 9 -2.09 -14.08 25.47
C ARG A 9 -0.90 -13.73 24.57
N SER A 10 0.32 -14.04 25.02
CA SER A 10 1.56 -13.80 24.27
C SER A 10 1.57 -14.56 22.92
N SER A 11 1.10 -15.81 22.93
CA SER A 11 1.04 -16.68 21.73
C SER A 11 0.02 -16.24 20.69
N ARG A 12 -1.13 -15.68 21.12
CA ARG A 12 -2.16 -15.16 20.20
C ARG A 12 -1.75 -13.83 19.59
N GLN A 13 -1.09 -12.98 20.37
CA GLN A 13 -0.61 -11.67 19.90
C GLN A 13 0.52 -11.80 18.87
N ALA A 14 1.45 -12.75 19.08
CA ALA A 14 2.53 -13.02 18.12
C ALA A 14 2.02 -13.54 16.76
N ARG A 15 0.98 -14.39 16.74
CA ARG A 15 0.36 -14.89 15.50
C ARG A 15 -0.36 -13.78 14.74
N SER A 16 -1.13 -12.95 15.45
CA SER A 16 -1.84 -11.80 14.85
C SER A 16 -0.89 -10.77 14.25
N GLY A 17 0.28 -10.55 14.87
CA GLY A 17 1.31 -9.66 14.33
C GLY A 17 1.94 -10.19 13.04
N ALA A 18 2.26 -11.49 12.99
CA ALA A 18 2.87 -12.12 11.82
C ALA A 18 1.93 -12.13 10.59
N ASP A 19 0.63 -12.36 10.79
CA ASP A 19 -0.37 -12.29 9.72
C ASP A 19 -0.57 -10.85 9.23
N GLY A 20 -0.57 -9.88 10.16
CA GLY A 20 -0.62 -8.46 9.84
C GLY A 20 0.58 -7.99 9.01
N GLU A 21 1.78 -8.40 9.39
CA GLU A 21 3.02 -8.04 8.70
C GLU A 21 3.10 -8.67 7.30
N ARG A 22 2.66 -9.93 7.15
CA ARG A 22 2.55 -10.59 5.84
C ARG A 22 1.50 -9.91 4.95
N GLY A 23 0.37 -9.51 5.53
CA GLY A 23 -0.66 -8.74 4.84
C GLY A 23 -0.15 -7.37 4.39
N ALA A 24 0.57 -6.66 5.26
CA ALA A 24 1.18 -5.37 4.97
C ALA A 24 2.23 -5.47 3.86
N ARG A 25 3.12 -6.49 3.92
CA ARG A 25 4.09 -6.76 2.84
C ARG A 25 3.39 -7.01 1.51
N THR A 26 2.31 -7.79 1.52
CA THR A 26 1.51 -8.05 0.32
C THR A 26 0.84 -6.80 -0.23
N ALA A 27 0.33 -5.92 0.64
CA ALA A 27 -0.24 -4.64 0.24
C ALA A 27 0.83 -3.70 -0.34
N ALA A 28 2.00 -3.61 0.28
CA ALA A 28 3.11 -2.82 -0.23
C ALA A 28 3.56 -3.29 -1.63
N THR A 29 3.70 -4.60 -1.84
CA THR A 29 4.00 -5.17 -3.17
C THR A 29 2.96 -4.77 -4.21
N LYS A 30 1.66 -4.81 -3.85
CA LYS A 30 0.57 -4.40 -4.76
C LYS A 30 0.60 -2.90 -5.07
N VAL A 31 0.91 -2.06 -4.09
CA VAL A 31 1.07 -0.62 -4.31
C VAL A 31 2.23 -0.33 -5.25
N LEU A 32 3.38 -1.00 -5.06
CA LEU A 32 4.53 -0.85 -5.95
C LEU A 32 4.22 -1.28 -7.38
N ALA A 33 3.52 -2.42 -7.58
CA ALA A 33 3.08 -2.84 -8.90
C ALA A 33 2.17 -1.81 -9.57
N VAL A 34 1.26 -1.17 -8.82
CA VAL A 34 0.41 -0.08 -9.34
C VAL A 34 1.25 1.15 -9.73
N LEU A 35 2.24 1.53 -8.92
CA LEU A 35 3.16 2.64 -9.22
C LEU A 35 4.00 2.36 -10.47
N GLU A 36 4.51 1.14 -10.63
CA GLU A 36 5.25 0.71 -11.82
C GLU A 36 4.36 0.72 -13.07
N ALA A 37 3.11 0.30 -12.95
CA ALA A 37 2.15 0.31 -14.07
C ALA A 37 1.88 1.72 -14.60
N PHE A 38 1.89 2.75 -13.75
CA PHE A 38 1.80 4.14 -14.22
C PHE A 38 3.00 4.54 -15.09
N GLY A 39 4.19 3.98 -14.87
CA GLY A 39 5.38 4.27 -15.66
C GLY A 39 5.29 3.83 -17.13
N ALA A 40 4.28 3.03 -17.49
CA ALA A 40 4.00 2.63 -18.86
C ALA A 40 3.15 3.66 -19.64
N TYR A 41 2.73 4.76 -19.02
CA TYR A 41 1.81 5.74 -19.61
C TYR A 41 2.31 7.18 -19.43
N ASP A 42 2.25 7.98 -20.50
CA ASP A 42 2.65 9.40 -20.49
C ASP A 42 1.51 10.36 -20.06
N GLY A 43 0.41 9.83 -19.49
CA GLY A 43 -0.81 10.59 -19.22
C GLY A 43 -1.74 9.94 -18.20
N ALA A 44 -2.95 10.49 -18.06
CA ALA A 44 -3.91 10.03 -17.06
C ALA A 44 -4.37 8.60 -17.37
N VAL A 45 -4.26 7.71 -16.40
CA VAL A 45 -4.56 6.27 -16.56
C VAL A 45 -5.85 5.92 -15.82
N SER A 46 -6.77 5.24 -16.49
CA SER A 46 -8.00 4.77 -15.85
C SER A 46 -7.71 3.61 -14.88
N PRO A 47 -8.55 3.42 -13.85
CA PRO A 47 -8.42 2.26 -12.96
C PRO A 47 -8.60 0.91 -13.69
N ALA A 48 -9.25 0.88 -14.85
CA ALA A 48 -9.39 -0.32 -15.66
C ALA A 48 -8.08 -0.70 -16.38
N GLU A 49 -7.35 0.29 -16.89
CA GLU A 49 -6.04 0.08 -17.51
C GLU A 49 -5.01 -0.36 -16.48
N LEU A 50 -4.98 0.30 -15.31
CA LEU A 50 -4.11 -0.12 -14.19
C LEU A 50 -4.40 -1.55 -13.73
N ALA A 51 -5.68 -1.93 -13.63
CA ALA A 51 -6.06 -3.30 -13.26
C ALA A 51 -5.55 -4.33 -14.28
N ARG A 52 -5.66 -4.03 -15.58
CA ARG A 52 -5.15 -4.89 -16.65
C ARG A 52 -3.62 -5.01 -16.63
N GLN A 53 -2.92 -3.90 -16.42
CA GLN A 53 -1.46 -3.86 -16.44
C GLN A 53 -0.83 -4.55 -15.23
N THR A 54 -1.51 -4.53 -14.08
CA THR A 54 -1.02 -5.13 -12.82
C THR A 54 -1.54 -6.54 -12.56
N ASP A 55 -2.45 -7.04 -13.41
CA ASP A 55 -3.23 -8.27 -13.19
C ASP A 55 -3.97 -8.28 -11.83
N LEU A 56 -4.31 -7.10 -11.31
CA LEU A 56 -5.04 -6.93 -10.06
C LEU A 56 -6.53 -6.78 -10.33
N LEU A 57 -7.35 -7.25 -9.38
CA LEU A 57 -8.77 -6.94 -9.36
C LEU A 57 -8.98 -5.42 -9.30
N ARG A 58 -9.96 -4.91 -10.06
CA ARG A 58 -10.31 -3.48 -10.10
C ARG A 58 -10.56 -2.88 -8.71
N SER A 59 -11.18 -3.63 -7.79
CA SER A 59 -11.39 -3.19 -6.40
C SER A 59 -10.09 -3.06 -5.62
N THR A 60 -9.13 -3.97 -5.84
CA THR A 60 -7.79 -3.91 -5.25
C THR A 60 -7.02 -2.71 -5.81
N THR A 61 -7.01 -2.52 -7.13
CA THR A 61 -6.39 -1.35 -7.78
C THR A 61 -6.96 -0.05 -7.25
N HIS A 62 -8.29 0.05 -7.16
CA HIS A 62 -8.97 1.22 -6.60
C HIS A 62 -8.56 1.47 -5.13
N ARG A 63 -8.46 0.41 -4.31
CA ARG A 63 -7.95 0.53 -2.94
C ARG A 63 -6.49 1.01 -2.90
N MET A 64 -5.62 0.45 -3.74
CA MET A 64 -4.21 0.84 -3.80
C MET A 64 -4.05 2.32 -4.18
N VAL A 65 -4.75 2.76 -5.21
CA VAL A 65 -4.78 4.18 -5.61
C VAL A 65 -5.39 5.06 -4.50
N GLY A 66 -6.40 4.54 -3.79
CA GLY A 66 -6.98 5.18 -2.61
C GLY A 66 -5.99 5.42 -1.47
N PHE A 67 -4.93 4.60 -1.34
CA PHE A 67 -3.83 4.85 -0.39
C PHE A 67 -2.84 5.90 -0.91
N LEU A 68 -2.60 5.95 -2.22
CA LEU A 68 -1.64 6.86 -2.86
C LEU A 68 -2.14 8.31 -2.95
N ARG A 69 -3.45 8.49 -3.14
CA ARG A 69 -4.10 9.80 -3.26
C ARG A 69 -3.91 10.69 -2.02
N PRO A 70 -4.25 10.26 -0.78
CA PRO A 70 -4.04 11.09 0.41
C PRO A 70 -2.55 11.31 0.72
N ALA A 71 -1.66 10.45 0.23
CA ALA A 71 -0.21 10.67 0.31
C ALA A 71 0.29 11.75 -0.69
N GLY A 72 -0.57 12.20 -1.61
CA GLY A 72 -0.24 13.17 -2.66
C GLY A 72 0.67 12.60 -3.74
N LEU A 73 0.71 11.26 -3.88
CA LEU A 73 1.51 10.57 -4.89
C LEU A 73 0.75 10.41 -6.22
N VAL A 74 -0.58 10.53 -6.18
CA VAL A 74 -1.47 10.42 -7.33
C VAL A 74 -2.53 11.52 -7.29
N ASP A 75 -2.76 12.16 -8.42
CA ASP A 75 -3.86 13.10 -8.65
C ASP A 75 -4.93 12.52 -9.58
N VAL A 76 -6.13 13.09 -9.51
CA VAL A 76 -7.27 12.70 -10.36
C VAL A 76 -7.42 13.72 -11.47
N LEU A 77 -7.37 13.26 -12.73
CA LEU A 77 -7.58 14.10 -13.91
C LEU A 77 -8.52 13.40 -14.90
N GLY A 78 -9.65 14.03 -15.22
CA GLY A 78 -10.56 13.54 -16.27
C GLY A 78 -11.13 12.13 -16.03
N GLY A 79 -11.25 11.69 -14.77
CA GLY A 79 -11.70 10.33 -14.42
C GLY A 79 -10.59 9.27 -14.43
N GLY A 80 -9.36 9.65 -14.75
CA GLY A 80 -8.15 8.85 -14.59
C GLY A 80 -7.25 9.37 -13.47
N PHE A 81 -6.09 8.72 -13.34
CA PHE A 81 -5.10 9.00 -12.32
C PHE A 81 -3.76 9.37 -12.95
N LEU A 82 -3.06 10.32 -12.34
CA LEU A 82 -1.71 10.75 -12.75
C LEU A 82 -0.75 10.65 -11.58
N LEU A 83 0.48 10.21 -11.84
CA LEU A 83 1.56 10.33 -10.85
C LEU A 83 1.93 11.80 -10.70
N THR A 84 2.12 12.22 -9.46
CA THR A 84 2.65 13.54 -9.15
C THR A 84 4.19 13.51 -9.15
N SER A 85 4.82 14.68 -9.24
CA SER A 85 6.28 14.81 -9.10
C SER A 85 6.82 14.31 -7.75
N ARG A 86 5.97 14.16 -6.72
CA ARG A 86 6.36 13.64 -5.40
C ARG A 86 6.85 12.20 -5.44
N VAL A 87 6.40 11.41 -6.43
CA VAL A 87 6.89 10.03 -6.63
C VAL A 87 8.39 10.02 -6.96
N ALA A 88 8.88 11.04 -7.68
CA ALA A 88 10.31 11.19 -7.95
C ALA A 88 11.11 11.59 -6.69
N GLU A 89 10.47 12.23 -5.71
CA GLU A 89 11.08 12.60 -4.42
C GLU A 89 11.27 11.38 -3.51
N CYS A 90 10.38 10.38 -3.60
CA CYS A 90 10.52 9.08 -2.92
C CYS A 90 11.76 8.28 -3.36
N ARG A 91 12.46 8.70 -4.42
CA ARG A 91 13.74 8.11 -4.81
C ARG A 91 14.83 8.33 -3.75
N ARG A 92 14.67 9.34 -2.89
CA ARG A 92 15.53 9.50 -1.71
C ARG A 92 15.07 8.51 -0.64
N PRO A 93 15.98 7.89 0.12
CA PRO A 93 15.60 7.08 1.28
C PRO A 93 14.83 7.97 2.26
N CYS A 94 13.50 7.96 2.14
CA CYS A 94 12.63 8.65 3.06
C CYS A 94 12.67 7.84 4.35
N ARG A 95 13.23 8.46 5.41
CA ARG A 95 13.22 7.93 6.76
C ARG A 95 11.76 7.70 7.15
N ILE A 96 11.34 6.44 7.15
CA ILE A 96 9.97 6.03 7.49
C ILE A 96 9.66 6.62 8.87
N PRO A 97 8.69 7.53 9.01
CA PRO A 97 8.36 8.09 10.31
C PRO A 97 7.95 6.95 11.24
N SER A 98 8.58 6.83 12.41
CA SER A 98 8.32 5.77 13.39
C SER A 98 6.85 5.70 13.83
N ALA A 99 6.07 6.76 13.59
CA ALA A 99 4.62 6.79 13.75
C ALA A 99 3.87 5.72 12.90
N PHE A 100 4.47 5.23 11.80
CA PHE A 100 3.90 4.15 10.99
C PHE A 100 4.19 2.74 11.54
N LEU A 101 5.07 2.59 12.53
CA LEU A 101 5.42 1.30 13.15
C LEU A 101 4.61 0.99 14.42
N SER A 102 3.68 1.87 14.81
CA SER A 102 2.85 1.70 16.00
C SER A 102 1.37 1.58 15.61
N ARG A 103 0.99 0.46 15.00
CA ARG A 103 -0.42 0.04 15.01
C ARG A 103 -0.59 -1.47 14.85
#